data_AF-A0A1F9QDP9-F1
#
_entry.id   AF-A0A1F9QDP9-F1
#
_cell.length_a   1.000
_cell.length_b   1.000
_cell.length_c   1.000
_cell.angle_alpha   90.00
_cell.angle_beta   90.00
_cell.angle_gamma   90.00
#
_symmetry.space_group_name_H-M   'P 1'
#
loop_
_entity.id
_entity.type
_entity.pdbx_description
1 polymer ?
#
loop_
_entity_poly.entity_id
_entity_poly.type
_entity_poly.pdbx_seq_one_letter_code
_entity_poly.pdbx_strand_id
1 'polypeptide(L)'
;MKRLVLLLCLLAGSLPAGAQVFLGAEVGPDAFLKGDSARIDTSGEDAFSWALTAEVSSATLYAVFESTTPEREILRYLRGGFYRQELAAVLLLSERKGVPFKKLAEELPKAGGLRGLASKHGADAMALFKEAGALKAAADERVPLFLPVKIPTAPAAGAPPPDEKD
;
A
#
# COMPACT_ATOMS: atom_id res chain seq x y z
N MET A 1 29.84 19.28 -45.78
CA MET A 1 29.59 19.77 -44.41
C MET A 1 28.24 20.48 -44.24
N LYS A 2 27.71 21.21 -45.25
CA LYS A 2 26.40 21.92 -45.14
C LYS A 2 25.16 21.02 -44.99
N ARG A 3 25.20 19.76 -45.44
CA ARG A 3 24.06 18.82 -45.35
C ARG A 3 23.88 18.17 -43.97
N LEU A 4 24.94 18.12 -43.15
CA LEU A 4 24.89 17.53 -41.81
C LEU A 4 24.25 18.49 -40.79
N VAL A 5 24.49 19.80 -40.96
CA VAL A 5 23.91 20.85 -40.12
C VAL A 5 22.40 20.95 -40.29
N LEU A 6 21.89 20.73 -41.51
CA LEU A 6 20.44 20.74 -41.77
C LEU A 6 19.71 19.56 -41.12
N LEU A 7 20.37 18.41 -41.00
CA LEU A 7 19.80 17.23 -40.34
C LEU A 7 19.76 17.39 -38.81
N LEU A 8 20.75 18.10 -38.24
CA LEU A 8 20.82 18.36 -36.80
C LEU A 8 19.72 19.34 -36.34
N CYS A 9 19.34 20.31 -37.17
CA CYS A 9 18.26 21.25 -36.84
C CYS A 9 16.86 20.60 -36.88
N LEU A 10 16.65 19.54 -37.68
CA LEU A 10 15.38 18.83 -37.77
C LEU A 10 15.11 17.90 -36.57
N LEU A 11 16.15 17.46 -35.85
CA LEU A 11 16.01 16.64 -34.64
C LEU A 11 15.76 17.44 -33.35
N ALA A 12 15.87 18.77 -33.37
CA ALA A 12 15.65 19.61 -32.19
C ALA A 12 14.17 20.00 -31.97
N GLY A 13 13.26 19.56 -32.84
CA GLY A 13 11.84 19.98 -32.85
C GLY A 13 10.84 19.04 -32.16
N SER A 14 11.24 17.86 -31.67
CA SER A 14 10.31 16.97 -30.96
C SER A 14 10.28 17.28 -29.46
N LEU A 15 9.69 18.43 -29.12
CA LEU A 15 9.15 18.66 -27.77
C LEU A 15 7.89 17.80 -27.62
N PRO A 16 7.73 17.02 -26.52
CA PRO A 16 6.46 16.38 -26.24
C PRO A 16 5.42 17.47 -25.93
N ALA A 17 4.46 17.62 -26.83
CA ALA A 17 3.17 18.25 -26.53
C ALA A 17 2.46 17.38 -25.50
N GLY A 18 2.70 17.65 -24.22
CA GLY A 18 2.16 16.91 -23.09
C GLY A 18 1.49 17.87 -22.11
N ALA A 19 0.19 17.67 -21.94
CA ALA A 19 -0.66 18.16 -20.85
C ALA A 19 -0.91 19.68 -20.79
N GLN A 20 -1.84 20.16 -21.63
CA GLN A 20 -2.78 21.17 -21.15
C GLN A 20 -3.61 20.51 -20.04
N VAL A 21 -3.19 20.70 -18.79
CA VAL A 21 -4.01 20.37 -17.63
C VAL A 21 -5.16 21.36 -17.64
N PHE A 22 -6.37 20.86 -17.90
CA PHE A 22 -7.61 21.61 -17.78
C PHE A 22 -7.79 21.96 -16.30
N LEU A 23 -7.31 23.13 -15.87
CA LEU A 23 -7.66 23.73 -14.58
C LEU A 23 -9.10 24.24 -14.67
N GLY A 24 -10.04 23.31 -14.82
CA GLY A 24 -11.46 23.53 -14.57
C GLY A 24 -11.68 23.57 -13.06
N ALA A 25 -11.14 24.60 -12.40
CA ALA A 25 -11.47 24.93 -11.03
C ALA A 25 -12.34 26.18 -11.05
N GLU A 26 -13.57 26.03 -11.52
CA GLU A 26 -14.63 26.97 -11.17
C GLU A 26 -15.01 26.67 -9.73
N VAL A 27 -14.29 27.31 -8.80
CA VAL A 27 -14.56 27.17 -7.36
C VAL A 27 -15.76 28.05 -7.03
N GLY A 28 -16.96 27.49 -7.20
CA GLY A 28 -18.19 28.10 -6.70
C GLY A 28 -18.23 28.11 -5.16
N PRO A 29 -18.99 29.02 -4.55
CA PRO A 29 -19.14 29.11 -3.09
C PRO A 29 -19.71 27.83 -2.44
N ASP A 30 -20.20 26.88 -3.23
CA ASP A 30 -20.66 25.55 -2.80
C ASP A 30 -19.52 24.58 -2.41
N ALA A 31 -18.26 24.88 -2.75
CA ALA A 31 -17.11 24.04 -2.37
C ALA A 31 -16.85 24.00 -0.85
N PHE A 32 -17.47 24.90 -0.08
CA PHE A 32 -17.38 24.95 1.38
C PHE A 32 -18.46 24.14 2.11
N LEU A 33 -19.46 23.59 1.40
CA LEU A 33 -20.47 22.74 2.00
C LEU A 33 -19.96 21.30 2.09
N LYS A 34 -19.26 21.02 3.21
CA LYS A 34 -19.10 19.66 3.77
C LYS A 34 -18.76 18.60 2.71
N GLY A 35 -17.57 18.73 2.13
CA GLY A 35 -16.92 17.56 1.55
C GLY A 35 -16.67 16.56 2.67
N ASP A 36 -17.49 15.51 2.74
CA ASP A 36 -17.09 14.26 3.36
C ASP A 36 -15.70 13.98 2.82
N SER A 37 -14.70 14.10 3.70
CA SER A 37 -13.30 13.89 3.34
C SER A 37 -13.24 12.59 2.57
N ALA A 38 -12.79 12.64 1.32
CA ALA A 38 -12.58 11.46 0.48
C ALA A 38 -11.68 10.50 1.29
N ARG A 39 -12.33 9.56 1.99
CA ARG A 39 -11.66 8.64 2.90
C ARG A 39 -10.91 7.71 1.96
N ILE A 40 -9.60 7.87 1.87
CA ILE A 40 -8.74 6.99 1.08
C ILE A 40 -9.11 5.58 1.50
N ASP A 41 -9.62 4.79 0.55
CA ASP A 41 -10.06 3.43 0.80
C ASP A 41 -8.83 2.57 1.11
N THR A 42 -8.49 2.49 2.39
CA THR A 42 -7.37 1.68 2.90
C THR A 42 -7.83 0.28 3.33
N SER A 43 -9.08 -0.10 3.03
CA SER A 43 -9.64 -1.39 3.41
C SER A 43 -8.82 -2.57 2.86
N GLY A 44 -8.24 -2.41 1.68
CA GLY A 44 -7.37 -3.43 1.08
C GLY A 44 -6.05 -3.64 1.82
N GLU A 45 -5.47 -2.60 2.43
CA GLU A 45 -4.22 -2.72 3.21
C GLU A 45 -4.49 -3.31 4.59
N ASP A 46 -5.59 -2.90 5.22
CA ASP A 46 -6.06 -3.46 6.49
C ASP A 46 -6.42 -4.94 6.32
N ALA A 47 -7.19 -5.28 5.29
CA ALA A 47 -7.50 -6.68 4.99
C ALA A 47 -6.23 -7.51 4.69
N PHE A 48 -5.23 -6.93 4.01
CA PHE A 48 -3.97 -7.61 3.76
C PHE A 48 -3.14 -7.79 5.04
N SER A 49 -3.12 -6.82 5.96
CA SER A 49 -2.37 -6.98 7.21
C SER A 49 -2.93 -8.12 8.05
N TRP A 50 -4.25 -8.22 8.17
CA TRP A 50 -4.92 -9.35 8.80
C TRP A 50 -4.63 -10.67 8.07
N ALA A 51 -4.76 -10.69 6.74
CA ALA A 51 -4.49 -11.89 5.96
C ALA A 51 -3.04 -12.38 6.12
N LEU A 52 -2.06 -11.48 6.13
CA LEU A 52 -0.66 -11.85 6.33
C LEU A 52 -0.41 -12.40 7.73
N THR A 53 -1.06 -11.86 8.77
CA THR A 53 -0.95 -12.44 10.13
C THR A 53 -1.53 -13.84 10.24
N ALA A 54 -2.50 -14.20 9.40
CA ALA A 54 -3.05 -15.55 9.37
C ALA A 54 -2.11 -16.57 8.71
N GLU A 55 -1.19 -16.13 7.84
CA GLU A 55 -0.22 -16.99 7.16
C GLU A 55 1.05 -17.27 7.95
N VAL A 56 1.32 -16.47 8.99
CA VAL A 56 2.56 -16.52 9.75
C VAL A 56 2.27 -16.96 11.18
N SER A 57 3.10 -17.86 11.71
CA SER A 57 2.91 -18.34 13.08
C SER A 57 2.95 -17.19 14.10
N SER A 58 2.14 -17.27 15.15
CA SER A 58 2.14 -16.23 16.20
C SER A 58 3.53 -16.07 16.82
N ALA A 59 4.28 -17.16 17.00
CA ALA A 59 5.65 -17.12 17.53
C ALA A 59 6.59 -16.30 16.65
N THR A 60 6.53 -16.49 15.32
CA THR A 60 7.29 -15.69 14.36
C THR A 60 6.88 -14.22 14.42
N LEU A 61 5.57 -13.92 14.43
CA LEU A 61 5.08 -12.53 14.49
C LEU A 61 5.55 -11.81 15.76
N TYR A 62 5.53 -12.48 16.92
CA TYR A 62 6.06 -11.94 18.16
C TYR A 62 7.56 -11.68 18.10
N ALA A 63 8.33 -12.62 17.56
CA ALA A 63 9.79 -12.47 17.46
C ALA A 63 10.19 -11.35 16.48
N VAL A 64 9.44 -11.18 15.38
CA VAL A 64 9.75 -10.24 14.31
C VAL A 64 9.31 -8.81 14.65
N PHE A 65 8.11 -8.63 15.19
CA PHE A 65 7.51 -7.32 15.45
C PHE A 65 7.59 -6.88 16.92
N GLU A 66 7.90 -7.78 17.86
CA GLU A 66 7.93 -7.48 19.30
C GLU A 66 6.60 -6.86 19.81
N SER A 67 5.49 -7.27 19.21
CA SER A 67 4.16 -6.67 19.42
C SER A 67 3.08 -7.74 19.60
N THR A 68 2.08 -7.42 20.44
CA THR A 68 0.85 -8.21 20.62
C THR A 68 -0.25 -7.90 19.62
N THR A 69 -0.02 -6.92 18.75
CA THR A 69 -0.94 -6.55 17.65
C THR A 69 -0.16 -6.44 16.33
N PRO A 70 0.39 -7.55 15.80
CA PRO A 70 1.25 -7.55 14.62
C PRO A 70 0.55 -7.01 13.36
N GLU A 71 -0.76 -7.18 13.23
CA GLU A 71 -1.57 -6.63 12.14
C GLU A 71 -1.51 -5.11 12.07
N ARG A 72 -1.44 -4.43 13.22
CA ARG A 72 -1.30 -2.96 13.29
C ARG A 72 0.09 -2.52 12.88
N GLU A 73 1.11 -3.28 13.28
CA GLU A 73 2.50 -3.02 12.88
C GLU A 73 2.64 -3.15 11.36
N ILE A 74 2.13 -4.25 10.78
CA ILE A 74 2.11 -4.48 9.33
C ILE A 74 1.39 -3.34 8.62
N LEU A 75 0.17 -3.00 9.05
CA LEU A 75 -0.62 -1.92 8.46
C LEU A 75 0.12 -0.58 8.50
N ARG A 76 0.82 -0.27 9.60
CA ARG A 76 1.62 0.94 9.73
C ARG A 76 2.71 1.01 8.67
N TYR A 77 3.40 -0.09 8.37
CA TYR A 77 4.43 -0.12 7.33
C TYR A 77 3.83 0.01 5.93
N LEU A 78 2.71 -0.67 5.64
CA LEU A 78 2.00 -0.54 4.36
C LEU A 78 1.61 0.92 4.10
N ARG A 79 0.98 1.58 5.08
CA ARG A 79 0.64 3.01 5.02
C ARG A 79 1.86 3.93 4.94
N GLY A 80 3.01 3.46 5.41
CA GLY A 80 4.31 4.12 5.27
C GLY A 80 4.97 3.95 3.89
N GLY A 81 4.29 3.29 2.94
CA GLY A 81 4.77 3.09 1.58
C GLY A 81 5.51 1.78 1.33
N PHE A 82 5.51 0.84 2.29
CA PHE A 82 6.04 -0.50 2.02
C PHE A 82 5.13 -1.24 1.03
N TYR A 83 5.72 -1.78 -0.02
CA TYR A 83 5.00 -2.71 -0.89
C TYR A 83 4.76 -4.04 -0.15
N ARG A 84 3.62 -4.69 -0.40
CA ARG A 84 3.24 -5.98 0.24
C ARG A 84 4.33 -7.06 0.17
N GLN A 85 4.96 -7.21 -1.00
CA GLN A 85 6.01 -8.22 -1.19
C GLN A 85 7.33 -7.82 -0.53
N GLU A 86 7.64 -6.53 -0.50
CA GLU A 86 8.82 -6.02 0.20
C GLU A 86 8.67 -6.20 1.71
N LEU A 87 7.49 -5.91 2.25
CA LEU A 87 7.15 -6.19 3.65
C LEU A 87 7.29 -7.67 3.97
N ALA A 88 6.74 -8.56 3.14
CA ALA A 88 6.89 -10.01 3.30
C ALA A 88 8.37 -10.43 3.26
N ALA A 89 9.18 -9.83 2.39
CA ALA A 89 10.61 -10.12 2.30
C ALA A 89 11.39 -9.67 3.54
N VAL A 90 11.06 -8.49 4.08
CA VAL A 90 11.68 -8.00 5.32
C VAL A 90 11.25 -8.83 6.53
N LEU A 91 10.01 -9.31 6.57
CA LEU A 91 9.53 -10.26 7.59
C LEU A 91 10.34 -11.56 7.55
N LEU A 92 10.47 -12.17 6.37
CA LEU A 92 11.25 -13.41 6.21
C LEU A 92 12.74 -13.21 6.54
N LEU A 93 13.30 -12.05 6.20
CA LEU A 93 14.69 -11.73 6.55
C LEU A 93 14.86 -11.55 8.06
N SER A 94 13.90 -10.87 8.71
CA SER A 94 13.85 -10.68 10.15
C SER A 94 13.85 -12.02 10.88
N GLU A 95 12.97 -12.93 10.48
CA GLU A 95 12.87 -14.28 11.03
C GLU A 95 14.19 -15.05 10.86
N ARG A 96 14.77 -15.09 9.66
CA ARG A 96 16.01 -15.86 9.38
C ARG A 96 17.23 -15.34 10.12
N LYS A 97 17.30 -14.03 10.36
CA LYS A 97 18.49 -13.37 10.90
C LYS A 97 18.33 -12.97 12.35
N GLY A 98 17.15 -13.14 12.94
CA GLY A 98 16.86 -12.73 14.31
C GLY A 98 17.01 -11.22 14.52
N VAL A 99 16.81 -10.41 13.47
CA VAL A 99 16.92 -8.95 13.53
C VAL A 99 15.51 -8.37 13.54
N PRO A 100 15.12 -7.52 14.51
CA PRO A 100 13.75 -6.98 14.57
C PRO A 100 13.34 -6.27 13.28
N PHE A 101 12.08 -6.45 12.87
CA PHE A 101 11.54 -5.88 11.62
C PHE A 101 11.79 -4.38 11.53
N LYS A 102 11.55 -3.66 12.63
CA LYS A 102 11.71 -2.20 12.70
C LYS A 102 13.12 -1.77 12.29
N LYS A 103 14.15 -2.47 12.77
CA LYS A 103 15.54 -2.17 12.43
C LYS A 103 15.82 -2.41 10.95
N LEU A 104 15.32 -3.52 10.40
CA LEU A 104 15.49 -3.80 8.97
C LEU A 104 14.75 -2.80 8.08
N ALA A 105 13.54 -2.38 8.48
CA ALA A 105 12.76 -1.37 7.77
C ALA A 105 13.47 -0.01 7.71
N GLU A 106 14.12 0.42 8.81
CA GLU A 106 14.92 1.65 8.86
C GLU A 106 16.22 1.56 8.04
N GLU A 107 16.76 0.35 7.86
CA GLU A 107 17.97 0.08 7.08
C GLU A 107 17.70 -0.06 5.59
N LEU A 108 16.51 -0.52 5.20
CA LEU A 108 16.11 -0.78 3.82
C LEU A 108 16.39 0.40 2.85
N PRO A 109 15.95 1.64 3.12
CA PRO A 109 16.25 2.76 2.22
C PRO A 109 17.75 3.10 2.21
N LYS A 110 18.44 2.95 3.36
CA LYS A 110 19.89 3.21 3.48
C LYS A 110 20.72 2.19 2.70
N ALA A 111 20.20 0.98 2.57
CA ALA A 111 20.83 -0.10 1.83
C ALA A 111 20.53 -0.05 0.31
N GLY A 112 19.72 0.91 -0.16
CA GLY A 112 19.31 0.98 -1.56
C GLY A 112 18.29 -0.08 -1.98
N GLY A 113 17.47 -0.56 -1.03
CA GLY A 113 16.39 -1.52 -1.25
C GLY A 113 16.75 -2.96 -0.86
N LEU A 114 15.85 -3.90 -1.18
CA LEU A 114 15.90 -5.28 -0.69
C LEU A 114 17.21 -6.00 -1.03
N ARG A 115 17.78 -5.78 -2.23
CA ARG A 115 19.03 -6.44 -2.64
C ARG A 115 20.21 -6.02 -1.77
N GLY A 116 20.35 -4.73 -1.48
CA GLY A 116 21.41 -4.24 -0.61
C GLY A 116 21.20 -4.66 0.84
N LEU A 117 19.95 -4.67 1.30
CA LEU A 117 19.61 -5.14 2.65
C LEU A 117 19.93 -6.63 2.82
N ALA A 118 19.54 -7.47 1.86
CA ALA A 118 19.84 -8.90 1.87
C ALA A 118 21.37 -9.16 1.87
N SER A 119 22.12 -8.44 1.02
CA SER A 119 23.59 -8.52 0.99
C SER A 119 24.22 -8.18 2.34
N LYS A 120 23.78 -7.07 2.97
CA LYS A 120 24.27 -6.63 4.28
C LYS A 120 24.08 -7.68 5.37
N HIS A 121 22.99 -8.46 5.30
CA HIS A 121 22.67 -9.50 6.28
C HIS A 121 23.06 -10.92 5.81
N GLY A 122 23.82 -11.03 4.71
CA GLY A 122 24.28 -12.32 4.18
C GLY A 122 23.12 -13.25 3.76
N ALA A 123 22.15 -12.71 3.03
CA ALA A 123 21.00 -13.44 2.48
C ALA A 123 20.97 -13.31 0.95
N ASP A 124 20.41 -14.32 0.28
CA ASP A 124 20.15 -14.28 -1.15
C ASP A 124 18.88 -13.47 -1.42
N ALA A 125 19.04 -12.32 -2.08
CA ALA A 125 17.95 -11.42 -2.42
C ALA A 125 16.91 -12.06 -3.34
N MET A 126 17.30 -12.90 -4.31
CA MET A 126 16.34 -13.50 -5.25
C MET A 126 15.56 -14.63 -4.60
N ALA A 127 16.22 -15.48 -3.82
CA ALA A 127 15.54 -16.50 -3.04
C ALA A 127 14.53 -15.84 -2.09
N LEU A 128 14.96 -14.82 -1.34
CA LEU A 128 14.12 -14.08 -0.42
C LEU A 128 12.92 -13.43 -1.12
N PHE A 129 13.13 -12.77 -2.27
CA PHE A 129 12.06 -12.12 -3.02
C PHE A 129 11.05 -13.12 -3.58
N LYS A 130 11.50 -14.28 -4.05
CA LYS A 130 10.63 -15.36 -4.53
C LYS A 130 9.77 -15.93 -3.41
N GLU A 131 10.37 -16.23 -2.26
CA GLU A 131 9.67 -16.76 -1.10
C GLU A 131 8.66 -15.73 -0.53
N ALA A 132 9.05 -14.45 -0.49
CA ALA A 132 8.16 -13.37 -0.14
C ALA A 132 6.98 -13.22 -1.11
N GLY A 133 7.21 -13.47 -2.41
CA GLY A 133 6.16 -13.50 -3.42
C GLY A 133 5.13 -14.60 -3.18
N ALA A 134 5.58 -15.79 -2.78
CA ALA A 134 4.70 -16.89 -2.42
C ALA A 134 3.89 -16.58 -1.14
N LEU A 135 4.53 -16.04 -0.10
CA LEU A 135 3.85 -15.62 1.12
C LEU A 135 2.81 -14.52 0.85
N LYS A 136 3.17 -13.52 0.04
CA LYS A 136 2.23 -12.48 -0.41
C LYS A 136 1.04 -13.08 -1.15
N ALA A 137 1.27 -14.01 -2.08
CA ALA A 137 0.20 -14.64 -2.84
C ALA A 137 -0.78 -15.37 -1.92
N ALA A 138 -0.27 -16.14 -0.95
CA ALA A 138 -1.10 -16.85 0.03
C ALA A 138 -1.91 -15.90 0.92
N ALA A 139 -1.35 -14.74 1.28
CA ALA A 139 -2.08 -13.70 2.00
C ALA A 139 -3.13 -13.01 1.10
N ASP A 140 -2.79 -12.69 -0.16
CA ASP A 140 -3.70 -12.05 -1.11
C ASP A 140 -4.93 -12.94 -1.39
N GLU A 141 -4.78 -14.26 -1.45
CA GLU A 141 -5.90 -15.20 -1.58
C GLU A 141 -6.90 -15.12 -0.43
N ARG A 142 -6.46 -14.69 0.76
CA ARG A 142 -7.29 -14.56 1.97
C ARG A 142 -7.83 -13.15 2.19
N VAL A 143 -7.30 -12.13 1.50
CA VAL A 143 -7.76 -10.74 1.60
C VAL A 143 -9.29 -10.60 1.53
N PRO A 144 -10.03 -11.30 0.64
CA PRO A 144 -11.48 -11.17 0.57
C PRO A 144 -12.21 -11.50 1.88
N LEU A 145 -11.63 -12.34 2.74
CA LEU A 145 -12.21 -12.72 4.04
C LEU A 145 -12.16 -11.58 5.07
N PHE A 146 -11.26 -10.61 4.88
CA PHE A 146 -11.00 -9.51 5.80
C PHE A 146 -11.50 -8.16 5.28
N LEU A 147 -12.10 -8.14 4.08
CA LEU A 147 -12.74 -6.93 3.57
C LEU A 147 -14.06 -6.65 4.32
N PRO A 148 -14.37 -5.38 4.61
CA PRO A 148 -15.62 -5.02 5.25
C PRO A 148 -16.81 -5.36 4.35
N VAL A 149 -17.72 -6.21 4.83
CA VAL A 149 -18.97 -6.51 4.13
C VAL A 149 -19.86 -5.26 4.20
N LYS A 150 -20.17 -4.68 3.04
CA LYS A 150 -21.21 -3.65 2.94
C LYS A 150 -22.57 -4.32 3.12
N ILE A 151 -23.04 -4.39 4.37
CA ILE A 151 -24.43 -4.78 4.63
C ILE A 151 -25.30 -3.60 4.18
N PRO A 152 -26.24 -3.79 3.23
CA PRO A 152 -27.18 -2.73 2.89
C PRO A 152 -27.95 -2.35 4.17
N THR A 153 -27.79 -1.10 4.61
CA THR A 153 -28.62 -0.54 5.67
C THR A 153 -30.06 -0.60 5.18
N ALA A 154 -30.89 -1.45 5.81
CA ALA A 154 -32.32 -1.48 5.51
C ALA A 154 -32.90 -0.07 5.71
N PRO A 155 -33.76 0.42 4.81
CA PRO A 155 -34.39 1.73 4.99
C PRO A 155 -35.13 1.73 6.33
N ALA A 156 -34.92 2.79 7.11
CA ALA A 156 -35.55 2.98 8.40
C ALA A 156 -37.06 2.80 8.26
N ALA A 157 -37.60 1.75 8.87
CA ALA A 157 -39.03 1.49 8.89
C ALA A 157 -39.73 2.59 9.68
N GLY A 158 -40.65 3.29 9.01
CA GLY A 158 -41.75 4.03 9.64
C GLY A 158 -41.40 5.42 10.16
N ALA A 159 -41.51 6.43 9.29
CA ALA A 159 -42.07 7.69 9.78
C ALA A 159 -43.53 7.40 10.18
N PRO A 160 -43.97 7.69 11.42
CA PRO A 160 -45.37 7.58 11.78
C PRO A 160 -46.20 8.54 10.90
N PRO A 161 -47.42 8.17 10.50
CA PRO A 161 -48.29 9.06 9.74
C PRO A 161 -48.57 10.33 10.57
N PRO A 162 -48.67 11.51 9.92
CA PRO A 162 -48.93 12.75 10.62
C PRO A 162 -50.31 12.68 11.30
N ASP A 163 -50.34 13.03 12.59
CA ASP A 163 -51.56 13.16 13.38
C ASP A 163 -52.56 14.07 12.66
N GLU A 164 -53.71 13.49 12.31
CA GLU A 164 -54.89 14.21 11.83
C GLU A 164 -55.42 15.04 13.02
N LYS A 165 -55.32 16.36 12.91
CA LYS A 165 -55.88 17.29 13.91
C LYS A 165 -57.36 17.49 13.61
N ASP A 166 -58.20 17.07 14.56
CA ASP A 166 -59.59 17.51 14.71
C ASP A 166 -59.68 19.02 15.05
#